data_AF-A0A7C1L2D0-F1
#
_entry.id   AF-A0A7C1L2D0-F1
#
_cell.length_a   1.000
_cell.length_b   1.000
_cell.length_c   1.000
_cell.angle_alpha   90.00
_cell.angle_beta   90.00
_cell.angle_gamma   90.00
#
_symmetry.space_group_name_H-M   'P 1'
#
loop_
_entity.id
_entity.type
_entity.pdbx_description
1 polymer ?
#
loop_
_entity_poly.entity_id
_entity_poly.type
_entity_poly.pdbx_seq_one_letter_code
_entity_poly.pdbx_strand_id
1 'polypeptide(L)'
;MGPNPILTGAVCLITVLLSTFSCDTQESVNIPQFDKERAFGYLEHQVSIGPRIPGTETHKKAMRWIVERLREHTAYVSIQRFKAPYDKIET
;
A
#
# COMPACT_ATOMS: atom_id res chain seq x y z
N MET A 1 -16.92 45.44 44.86
CA MET A 1 -17.20 44.02 45.20
C MET A 1 -16.19 43.17 44.44
N GLY A 2 -15.09 42.77 45.10
CA GLY A 2 -14.08 41.92 44.48
C GLY A 2 -14.58 40.48 44.31
N PRO A 3 -14.07 39.72 43.33
CA PRO A 3 -14.47 38.33 43.13
C PRO A 3 -14.15 37.49 44.37
N ASN A 4 -15.06 36.57 44.73
CA ASN A 4 -14.95 35.75 45.93
C ASN A 4 -13.72 34.81 45.81
N PRO A 5 -12.74 34.86 46.73
CA PRO A 5 -11.50 34.09 46.62
C PRO A 5 -11.73 32.57 46.58
N ILE A 6 -12.81 32.08 47.18
CA ILE A 6 -13.19 30.66 47.16
C ILE A 6 -13.67 30.27 45.75
N LEU A 7 -14.43 31.15 45.09
CA LEU A 7 -14.93 30.93 43.73
C LEU A 7 -13.78 30.99 42.71
N THR A 8 -12.84 31.93 42.88
CA THR A 8 -11.65 32.05 42.02
C THR A 8 -10.75 30.82 42.14
N GLY A 9 -10.57 30.29 43.36
CA GLY A 9 -9.80 29.07 43.59
C GLY A 9 -10.45 27.82 42.96
N ALA A 10 -11.77 27.67 43.09
CA ALA A 10 -12.51 26.56 42.52
C ALA A 10 -12.49 26.55 40.98
N VAL A 11 -12.62 27.72 40.34
CA VAL A 11 -12.54 27.84 38.87
C VAL A 11 -11.14 27.47 38.36
N CYS A 12 -10.08 27.91 39.05
CA CYS A 12 -8.70 27.59 38.70
C CYS A 12 -8.43 26.06 38.80
N LEU A 13 -8.92 25.43 39.87
CA LEU A 13 -8.78 23.98 40.08
C LEU A 13 -9.53 23.16 39.01
N ILE A 14 -10.73 23.59 38.63
CA ILE A 14 -11.53 22.98 37.56
C ILE A 14 -10.83 23.13 36.20
N THR A 15 -10.24 24.29 35.89
CA THR A 15 -9.53 24.50 34.61
C THR A 15 -8.24 23.68 34.49
N VAL A 16 -7.54 23.43 35.60
CA VAL A 16 -6.32 22.58 35.64
C VAL A 16 -6.69 21.10 35.53
N LEU A 17 -7.84 20.69 36.08
CA LEU A 17 -8.35 19.31 35.96
C LEU A 17 -8.89 18.97 34.55
N LEU A 18 -9.40 19.95 33.81
CA LEU A 18 -9.86 19.73 32.42
C LEU A 18 -8.73 19.61 31.40
N SER A 19 -7.52 20.12 31.70
CA SER A 19 -6.42 20.20 30.73
C SER A 19 -5.51 18.96 30.68
N THR A 20 -5.69 17.99 31.57
CA THR A 20 -4.91 16.74 31.59
C THR A 20 -5.51 15.60 30.76
N PHE A 21 -6.67 15.79 30.15
CA PHE A 21 -7.33 14.80 29.29
C PHE A 21 -6.91 14.86 27.82
N SER A 22 -5.96 15.72 27.45
CA SER A 22 -5.45 15.76 26.07
C SER A 22 -4.40 14.68 25.87
N CYS A 23 -4.84 13.42 25.79
CA CYS A 23 -4.04 12.32 25.28
C CYS A 23 -4.21 12.31 23.75
N ASP A 24 -3.20 12.78 23.02
CA ASP A 24 -3.16 12.67 21.56
C ASP A 24 -2.97 11.20 21.21
N THR A 25 -4.06 10.55 20.76
CA THR A 25 -4.00 9.16 20.30
C THR A 25 -3.39 9.16 18.91
N GLN A 26 -2.06 9.04 18.86
CA GLN A 26 -1.33 8.89 17.62
C GLN A 26 -1.75 7.57 16.97
N GLU A 27 -2.65 7.62 15.98
CA GLU A 27 -3.00 6.45 15.17
C GLU A 27 -1.74 5.93 14.48
N SER A 28 -1.21 4.81 14.98
CA SER A 28 -0.14 4.10 14.31
C SER A 28 -0.73 3.40 13.08
N VAL A 29 -0.31 3.85 11.89
CA VAL A 29 -0.65 3.16 10.65
C VAL A 29 -0.06 1.76 10.71
N ASN A 30 -0.90 0.74 10.61
CA ASN A 30 -0.44 -0.64 10.51
C ASN A 30 0.22 -0.87 9.14
N ILE A 31 1.54 -0.91 9.12
CA ILE A 31 2.33 -1.19 7.93
C ILE A 31 2.56 -2.69 7.86
N PRO A 32 2.03 -3.39 6.83
CA PRO A 32 2.27 -4.81 6.69
C PRO A 32 3.75 -5.10 6.46
N GLN A 33 4.25 -6.18 7.06
CA GLN A 33 5.63 -6.61 6.86
C GLN A 33 5.84 -7.14 5.44
N PHE A 34 6.95 -6.75 4.80
CA PHE A 34 7.35 -7.27 3.51
C PHE A 34 7.93 -8.68 3.64
N ASP A 35 7.45 -9.60 2.82
CA ASP A 35 7.89 -10.99 2.73
C ASP A 35 8.96 -11.12 1.62
N LYS A 36 10.23 -11.15 2.02
CA LYS A 36 11.37 -11.15 1.10
C LYS A 36 11.54 -12.49 0.38
N GLU A 37 11.23 -13.59 1.04
CA GLU A 37 11.31 -14.94 0.49
C GLU A 37 10.29 -15.10 -0.63
N ARG A 38 9.04 -14.67 -0.41
CA ARG A 38 7.99 -14.70 -1.44
C ARG A 38 8.35 -13.80 -2.63
N ALA A 39 8.85 -12.60 -2.36
CA ALA A 39 9.27 -11.68 -3.41
C ALA A 39 10.43 -12.25 -4.26
N PHE A 40 11.40 -12.91 -3.62
CA PHE A 40 12.49 -13.56 -4.35
C PHE A 40 12.01 -14.76 -5.16
N GLY A 41 11.11 -15.60 -4.62
CA GLY A 41 10.50 -16.70 -5.38
C GLY A 41 9.73 -16.22 -6.62
N TYR A 42 9.07 -15.06 -6.56
CA TYR A 42 8.47 -14.42 -7.73
C TYR A 42 9.50 -13.99 -8.78
N LEU A 43 10.67 -13.52 -8.36
CA LEU A 43 11.76 -13.19 -9.27
C LEU A 43 12.30 -14.45 -9.96
N GLU A 44 12.59 -15.50 -9.19
CA GLU A 44 13.09 -16.78 -9.71
C GLU A 44 12.13 -17.37 -10.75
N HIS A 45 10.83 -17.34 -10.48
CA HIS A 45 9.83 -17.82 -11.42
C HIS A 45 9.83 -17.00 -12.73
N GLN A 46 9.88 -15.67 -12.64
CA GLN A 46 9.92 -14.83 -13.85
C GLN A 46 11.18 -15.03 -14.68
N VAL A 47 12.31 -15.30 -14.02
CA VAL A 47 13.58 -15.60 -14.70
C VAL A 47 13.52 -16.98 -15.36
N SER A 48 12.92 -17.98 -14.71
CA SER A 48 12.81 -19.34 -15.25
C SER A 48 11.91 -19.45 -16.49
N ILE A 49 10.98 -18.51 -16.70
CA ILE A 49 10.20 -18.38 -17.95
C ILE A 49 11.10 -18.13 -19.17
N GLY A 50 12.28 -17.53 -18.97
CA GLY A 50 13.24 -17.17 -20.02
C GLY A 50 13.17 -15.70 -20.45
N PRO A 51 13.88 -15.30 -21.52
CA PRO A 51 13.91 -13.92 -22.02
C PRO A 51 12.53 -13.41 -22.46
N ARG A 52 12.10 -12.20 -22.05
CA ARG A 52 10.75 -11.65 -22.30
C ARG A 52 10.74 -10.68 -23.50
N ILE A 53 11.29 -11.10 -24.63
CA ILE A 53 11.30 -10.29 -25.85
C ILE A 53 9.85 -10.04 -26.30
N PRO A 54 9.43 -8.79 -26.57
CA PRO A 54 8.08 -8.49 -27.03
C PRO A 54 7.66 -9.37 -28.22
N GLY A 55 6.40 -9.81 -28.21
CA GLY A 55 5.83 -10.68 -29.26
C GLY A 55 6.14 -12.18 -29.10
N THR A 56 7.18 -12.59 -28.36
CA THR A 56 7.51 -14.01 -28.19
C THR A 56 6.56 -14.74 -27.23
N GLU A 57 6.59 -16.07 -27.26
CA GLU A 57 5.81 -16.90 -26.34
C GLU A 57 6.23 -16.74 -24.87
N THR A 58 7.51 -16.51 -24.60
CA THR A 58 8.01 -16.26 -23.24
C THR A 58 7.50 -14.94 -22.68
N HIS A 59 7.38 -13.89 -23.51
CA HIS A 59 6.71 -12.65 -23.13
C HIS A 59 5.22 -12.88 -22.80
N LYS A 60 4.49 -13.62 -23.65
CA LYS A 60 3.08 -13.97 -23.39
C LYS A 60 2.90 -14.81 -22.12
N LYS A 61 3.82 -15.75 -21.84
CA LYS A 61 3.83 -16.56 -20.61
C LYS A 61 4.03 -15.70 -19.36
N ALA A 62 5.00 -14.78 -19.39
CA ALA A 62 5.24 -13.85 -18.29
C ALA A 62 4.02 -12.95 -18.03
N MET A 63 3.42 -12.38 -19.08
CA MET A 63 2.18 -11.59 -18.97
C MET A 63 1.06 -12.38 -18.28
N ARG A 64 0.81 -13.63 -18.71
CA ARG A 64 -0.23 -14.48 -18.09
C ARG A 64 0.05 -14.74 -16.62
N TRP A 65 1.29 -15.07 -16.27
CA TRP A 65 1.68 -15.34 -14.88
C TRP A 65 1.50 -14.12 -13.97
N ILE A 66 1.91 -12.93 -14.43
CA ILE A 66 1.72 -11.68 -13.65
C ILE A 66 0.23 -11.40 -13.43
N VAL A 67 -0.60 -11.53 -14.47
CA VAL A 67 -2.04 -11.31 -14.37
C VAL A 67 -2.69 -12.29 -13.39
N GLU A 68 -2.28 -13.56 -13.40
CA GLU A 68 -2.75 -14.57 -12.45
C GLU A 68 -2.41 -14.20 -11.01
N ARG A 69 -1.15 -13.86 -10.71
CA ARG A 69 -0.71 -13.43 -9.37
C ARG A 69 -1.43 -12.17 -8.90
N LEU A 70 -1.66 -11.19 -9.79
CA LEU A 70 -2.41 -9.98 -9.43
C LEU A 70 -3.86 -10.30 -9.06
N ARG A 71 -4.53 -11.20 -9.80
CA ARG A 71 -5.92 -11.59 -9.50
C ARG A 71 -6.08 -12.29 -8.16
N GLU A 72 -5.03 -12.91 -7.63
CA GLU A 72 -5.04 -13.51 -6.29
C GLU A 72 -4.99 -12.46 -5.16
N HIS A 73 -4.48 -11.25 -5.46
CA HIS A 73 -4.22 -10.23 -4.45
C HIS A 73 -5.12 -8.99 -4.59
N THR A 74 -5.80 -8.81 -5.71
CA THR A 74 -6.72 -7.70 -5.93
C THR A 74 -7.96 -8.14 -6.69
N ALA A 75 -9.10 -7.52 -6.35
CA ALA A 75 -10.36 -7.71 -7.05
C ALA A 75 -10.34 -7.14 -8.48
N TYR A 76 -9.45 -6.18 -8.77
CA TYR A 76 -9.44 -5.45 -10.04
C TYR A 76 -8.10 -5.59 -10.75
N VAL A 77 -8.14 -6.20 -11.95
CA VAL A 77 -7.00 -6.31 -12.85
C VAL A 77 -7.42 -5.97 -14.27
N SER A 78 -6.79 -4.97 -14.87
CA SER A 78 -7.01 -4.55 -16.26
C SER A 78 -5.77 -4.77 -17.10
N ILE A 79 -5.94 -5.29 -18.32
CA ILE A 79 -4.84 -5.45 -19.28
C ILE A 79 -4.94 -4.34 -20.33
N GLN A 80 -3.92 -3.47 -20.39
CA GLN A 80 -3.80 -2.48 -21.45
C GLN A 80 -3.01 -3.05 -22.62
N ARG A 81 -3.65 -3.19 -23.78
CA ARG A 81 -2.99 -3.62 -25.02
C ARG A 81 -2.60 -2.41 -25.85
N PHE A 82 -1.45 -2.49 -26.51
CA PHE A 82 -0.97 -1.51 -27.48
C PHE A 82 -0.27 -2.23 -28.63
N LYS A 83 -0.05 -1.52 -29.75
CA LYS A 83 0.78 -1.99 -30.87
C LYS A 83 2.17 -1.41 -30.70
N ALA A 84 3.20 -2.26 -30.63
CA ALA A 84 4.58 -1.82 -30.55
C ALA A 84 5.16 -1.56 -31.96
N PRO A 85 6.14 -0.65 -32.12
CA PRO A 85 6.80 -0.40 -33.41
C PRO A 85 7.50 -1.63 -34.02
N TYR A 86 7.81 -2.63 -33.20
CA TYR A 86 8.49 -3.86 -33.58
C TYR A 86 7.57 -5.08 -33.63
N ASP A 87 6.27 -4.90 -33.44
CA ASP A 87 5.28 -5.92 -33.76
C ASP A 87 5.26 -6.04 -35.28
N LYS A 88 6.05 -6.99 -35.82
CA LYS A 88 6.10 -7.24 -37.25
C LYS A 88 4.67 -7.52 -37.74
N ILE A 89 4.31 -6.88 -38.85
CA ILE A 89 3.13 -7.17 -39.66
C ILE A 89 3.05 -8.70 -39.79
N GLU A 90 1.92 -9.27 -39.40
CA GLU A 90 1.64 -10.71 -39.38
C GLU A 90 2.30 -11.44 -40.58
N THR A 91 3.17 -12.41 -40.28
CA THR A 91 3.48 -13.53 -41.19
C THR A 91 2.63 -14.71 -40.80
#